data_AF-A0A284VU50-F1
#
_entry.id   AF-A0A284VU50-F1
#
_cell.length_a   1.000
_cell.length_b   1.000
_cell.length_c   1.000
_cell.angle_alpha   90.00
_cell.angle_beta   90.00
_cell.angle_gamma   90.00
#
_symmetry.space_group_name_H-M   'P 1'
#
loop_
_entity.id
_entity.type
_entity.pdbx_description
1 polymer ?
#
loop_
_entity_poly.entity_id
_entity_poly.type
_entity_poly.pdbx_seq_one_letter_code
_entity_poly.pdbx_strand_id
1 'polypeptide(L)' 'MRDKLIHAYFGISWEIVWDVIKNKLPEVEKSLKILKEKEFD' A
#
# COMPACT_ATOMS: atom_id res chain seq x y z
N MET A 1 -27.58 -17.35 11.53
CA MET A 1 -27.11 -15.99 11.17
C MET A 1 -25.86 -15.55 11.95
N ARG A 2 -25.09 -16.51 12.51
CA ARG A 2 -23.76 -16.33 13.11
C ARG A 2 -22.65 -16.84 12.17
N ASP A 3 -23.00 -17.31 10.99
CA ASP A 3 -22.09 -18.04 10.09
C ASP A 3 -21.45 -17.15 9.01
N LYS A 4 -21.91 -15.90 8.87
CA LYS A 4 -21.44 -14.97 7.83
C LYS A 4 -20.39 -13.95 8.30
N LEU A 5 -20.05 -13.93 9.59
CA LEU A 5 -19.23 -12.85 10.18
C LEU A 5 -17.72 -13.14 10.30
N ILE A 6 -17.26 -14.35 9.96
CA ILE A 6 -15.86 -14.75 10.19
C ILE A 6 -15.06 -14.91 8.88
N HIS A 7 -15.71 -14.86 7.72
CA HIS A 7 -15.11 -15.27 6.44
C HIS A 7 -14.25 -14.21 5.72
N ALA A 8 -13.85 -13.15 6.42
CA ALA A 8 -13.09 -12.05 5.79
C ALA A 8 -11.83 -11.64 6.56
N TYR A 9 -11.35 -12.46 7.50
CA TYR A 9 -9.98 -12.30 7.99
C TYR A 9 -9.04 -12.95 6.98
N PHE A 10 -8.81 -12.24 5.88
CA PHE A 10 -7.75 -12.59 4.94
C PHE A 10 -6.43 -12.60 5.71
N GLY A 11 -5.78 -13.77 5.75
CA GLY A 11 -4.40 -13.89 6.20
C GLY A 11 -3.53 -13.07 5.25
N ILE A 12 -3.11 -11.90 5.70
CA ILE A 12 -2.23 -11.03 4.93
C ILE A 12 -0.86 -11.72 4.92
N SER A 13 -0.35 -12.05 3.73
CA SER A 13 1.03 -12.54 3.60
C SER A 13 1.98 -11.39 3.92
N TRP A 14 2.70 -11.52 5.02
CA TRP A 14 3.72 -10.56 5.44
C TRP A 14 4.83 -10.38 4.40
N GLU A 15 5.08 -11.40 3.58
CA GLU A 15 6.04 -11.32 2.47
C GLU A 15 5.57 -10.32 1.40
N ILE A 16 4.28 -10.37 1.05
CA ILE A 16 3.68 -9.44 0.08
C ILE A 16 3.66 -8.01 0.64
N VAL A 17 3.33 -7.86 1.92
CA VAL A 17 3.36 -6.54 2.58
C VAL A 17 4.77 -5.96 2.56
N TRP A 18 5.77 -6.76 2.91
CA TRP A 18 7.15 -6.33 2.94
C TRP A 18 7.71 -6.01 1.55
N ASP A 19 7.29 -6.77 0.54
CA ASP A 19 7.62 -6.50 -0.87
C ASP A 19 7.01 -5.17 -1.34
N VAL A 20 5.73 -4.92 -1.04
CA VAL A 20 5.06 -3.66 -1.37
C VAL A 20 5.74 -2.47 -0.68
N ILE A 21 6.09 -2.60 0.60
CA ILE A 21 6.81 -1.55 1.34
C ILE A 21 8.18 -1.26 0.71
N LYS A 22 8.93 -2.29 0.32
CA LYS A 22 10.28 -2.11 -0.23
C LYS A 22 10.29 -1.61 -1.68
N ASN A 23 9.34 -2.06 -2.50
CA ASN A 23 9.40 -1.85 -3.95
C ASN A 23 8.41 -0.79 -4.44
N LYS A 24 7.21 -0.73 -3.87
CA LYS A 24 6.14 0.18 -4.34
C LYS A 24 6.12 1.52 -3.59
N LEU A 25 6.43 1.51 -2.30
CA LEU A 25 6.43 2.74 -1.50
C LEU A 25 7.44 3.80 -1.99
N PRO A 26 8.69 3.46 -2.37
CA PRO A 26 9.65 4.44 -2.88
C PRO A 26 9.25 5.04 -4.23
N GLU A 27 8.52 4.28 -5.05
CA GLU A 27 7.99 4.75 -6.34
C GLU A 27 6.93 5.85 -6.11
N VAL A 28 6.02 5.61 -5.17
CA VAL A 28 4.98 6.58 -4.79
C VAL A 28 5.61 7.84 -4.18
N GLU A 29 6.63 7.70 -3.33
CA GLU A 29 7.34 8.85 -2.75
C GLU A 29 7.99 9.71 -3.83
N LYS A 30 8.61 9.09 -4.85
CA LYS A 30 9.18 9.82 -6.00
C LYS A 30 8.11 10.57 -6.77
N SER A 31 6.97 9.92 -7.06
CA SER A 31 5.86 10.58 -7.75
C SER A 31 5.31 11.78 -6.97
N LEU A 32 5.23 11.66 -5.64
CA LEU A 32 4.80 12.76 -4.77
C LEU A 32 5.81 13.92 -4.73
N LYS A 33 7.12 13.63 -4.73
CA LYS A 33 8.16 14.67 -4.83
C LYS A 33 8.08 15.42 -6.15
N ILE A 34 7.93 14.70 -7.27
CA ILE A 34 7.78 15.31 -8.60
C ILE A 34 6.52 16.19 -8.66
N LEU A 35 5.42 15.76 -8.06
CA LEU A 35 4.19 16.54 -7.98
C LEU A 35 4.38 17.83 -7.18
N LYS A 36 5.07 17.76 -6.03
CA LYS A 36 5.38 18.96 -5.23
C LYS A 36 6.28 19.93 -5.97
N GLU A 37 7.30 19.45 -6.69
CA GLU A 37 8.18 20.33 -7.47
C GLU A 37 7.41 21.05 -8.59
N LYS A 38 6.44 20.39 -9.23
CA LYS A 38 5.60 20.99 -10.27
C LYS A 38 4.57 22.02 -9.77
N GLU A 39 4.26 22.02 -8.47
CA GLU A 39 3.26 22.93 -7.90
C GLU A 39 3.89 24.24 -7.39
N PHE A 40 5.23 24.33 -7.39
CA PHE A 40 6.01 25.49 -6.95
C PHE A 40 6.82 26.18 -8.08
N ASP A 41 6.60 25.81 -9.34
CA ASP A 41 7.01 26.52 -10.58
C ASP A 41 5.79 27.19 -11.23
#